data_AF-A0A953KD92-F1
#
_entry.id   AF-A0A953KD92-F1
#
_cell.length_a   1.000
_cell.length_b   1.000
_cell.length_c   1.000
_cell.angle_alpha   90.00
_cell.angle_beta   90.00
_cell.angle_gamma   90.00
#
_symmetry.space_group_name_H-M   'P 1'
#
loop_
_entity.id
_entity.type
_entity.pdbx_description
1 polymer ?
#
loop_
_entity_poly.entity_id
_entity_poly.type
_entity_poly.pdbx_seq_one_letter_code
_entity_poly.pdbx_strand_id
1 'polypeptide(L)'
;MKLVGQVILTVFWVLISQPAAFGIFSDPPGCAGSTISVSSSTVNLAIPDNNLTGISYIMPISGNPRVITDVDVTVNISHTFSKDLDIRLTSPQGTTVLLSSGNGGSNDNVFQGTLFDDSAGIANAPGAVTDTAFTNGVAETPLVPEQPLDRFAGEKPGGNWILTVKDLSLGDVGTLNSWSLAIRVCAVPPVSASAVFVGAVAAPVAIPDNNPAGISRDLIVNGIGSKLCGLELATNITHTFGADLEIFLIAPNLRQATITSDNGGANDNVFAGTTWTNLGTPVVDRVYTNLEVATPLAPEESLATFYGVNPNGIWTLLIVDDAGGDVGVLNSWSLHFKTCSNGPDTDGDILGDSLDNCPNVSSPNQTDSDSDGTGDLCDDCAADPLKVVAGICGCGISDADLDHSGISDCLSNAEVKNLLSQIKASLRRVKPASTLQQRQRQKELNAKIKELLKSLDSVVSHPTGVFTTTDGTDVTQSAGKISSAVRRALRINSGAFSANKKSALKALKSLNRVMT
;
A
#
# COMPACT_ATOMS: atom_id res chain seq x y z
N MET A 1 -3.31 -71.55 -27.30
CA MET A 1 -2.36 -70.47 -26.92
C MET A 1 -3.02 -69.62 -25.84
N LYS A 2 -2.19 -69.22 -24.88
CA LYS A 2 -2.45 -68.70 -23.53
C LYS A 2 -3.56 -67.65 -23.34
N LEU A 3 -4.35 -67.86 -22.28
CA LEU A 3 -4.91 -66.83 -21.40
C LEU A 3 -3.77 -65.96 -20.81
N VAL A 4 -4.08 -64.70 -20.45
CA VAL A 4 -4.07 -64.14 -19.07
C VAL A 4 -4.06 -62.61 -19.17
N GLY A 5 -4.83 -61.97 -18.29
CA GLY A 5 -5.23 -60.56 -18.37
C GLY A 5 -4.18 -59.52 -17.98
N GLN A 6 -4.57 -58.26 -18.13
CA GLN A 6 -3.91 -57.16 -17.45
C GLN A 6 -4.96 -56.09 -17.06
N VAL A 7 -5.38 -56.22 -15.80
CA VAL A 7 -5.68 -55.18 -14.81
C VAL A 7 -6.36 -53.90 -15.32
N ILE A 8 -7.66 -53.82 -15.02
CA ILE A 8 -8.39 -52.57 -14.80
C ILE A 8 -7.69 -51.83 -13.65
N LEU A 9 -7.05 -50.70 -13.95
CA LEU A 9 -6.68 -49.71 -12.95
C LEU A 9 -7.50 -48.45 -13.23
N THR A 10 -8.67 -48.37 -12.59
CA THR A 10 -9.43 -47.13 -12.40
C THR A 10 -8.56 -46.14 -11.63
N VAL A 11 -7.92 -45.20 -12.33
CA VAL A 11 -7.41 -43.98 -11.70
C VAL A 11 -8.52 -42.95 -11.80
N PHE A 12 -9.30 -42.84 -10.72
CA PHE A 12 -10.03 -41.64 -10.37
C PHE A 12 -9.03 -40.49 -10.33
N TRP A 13 -9.00 -39.67 -11.38
CA TRP A 13 -8.46 -38.32 -11.24
C TRP A 13 -9.60 -37.47 -10.67
N VAL A 14 -9.44 -37.14 -9.39
CA VAL A 14 -10.11 -36.01 -8.78
C VAL A 14 -9.70 -34.79 -9.61
N LEU A 15 -10.62 -34.26 -10.42
CA LEU A 15 -10.52 -32.89 -10.90
C LEU A 15 -10.66 -32.01 -9.65
N ILE A 16 -9.53 -31.69 -9.02
CA ILE A 16 -9.43 -30.49 -8.24
C ILE A 16 -9.59 -29.37 -9.27
N SER A 17 -10.70 -28.63 -9.15
CA SER A 17 -10.92 -27.36 -9.83
C SER A 17 -9.68 -26.50 -9.66
N GLN A 18 -8.88 -26.36 -10.72
CA GLN A 18 -7.92 -25.27 -10.77
C GLN A 18 -8.74 -23.98 -10.88
N PRO A 19 -8.47 -22.94 -10.07
CA PRO A 19 -9.06 -21.64 -10.31
C PRO A 19 -8.67 -21.20 -11.73
N ALA A 20 -9.62 -20.55 -12.41
CA ALA A 20 -9.39 -19.97 -13.73
C ALA A 20 -8.07 -19.20 -13.73
N ALA A 21 -7.26 -19.41 -14.79
CA ALA A 21 -6.00 -18.71 -14.94
C ALA A 21 -6.29 -17.20 -15.06
N PHE A 22 -5.89 -16.45 -14.03
CA PHE A 22 -5.95 -14.99 -14.01
C PHE A 22 -5.25 -14.39 -15.23
N GLY A 23 -5.86 -13.38 -15.84
CA GLY A 23 -5.20 -12.52 -16.80
C GLY A 23 -3.96 -11.90 -16.14
N ILE A 24 -2.78 -12.21 -16.67
CA ILE A 24 -1.52 -11.62 -16.22
C ILE A 24 -1.36 -10.26 -16.89
N PHE A 25 -1.95 -9.22 -16.30
CA PHE A 25 -1.53 -7.85 -16.56
C PHE A 25 -0.49 -7.39 -15.54
N SER A 26 0.49 -6.63 -16.04
CA SER A 26 1.60 -6.13 -15.24
C SER A 26 1.09 -5.02 -14.33
N ASP A 27 1.09 -5.28 -13.03
CA ASP A 27 0.80 -4.31 -11.98
C ASP A 27 1.53 -2.96 -12.26
N PRO A 28 0.95 -1.80 -11.87
CA PRO A 28 1.69 -0.55 -11.90
C PRO A 28 3.03 -0.76 -11.20
N PRO A 29 4.17 -0.36 -11.77
CA PRO A 29 5.44 -0.75 -11.17
C PRO A 29 5.66 -0.14 -9.77
N GLY A 30 6.11 -0.96 -8.82
CA GLY A 30 6.01 -0.70 -7.36
C GLY A 30 4.78 -1.33 -6.70
N CYS A 31 3.83 -1.81 -7.51
CA CYS A 31 2.65 -2.58 -7.10
C CYS A 31 2.79 -4.08 -7.37
N ALA A 32 3.99 -4.55 -7.68
CA ALA A 32 4.27 -5.98 -7.73
C ALA A 32 4.03 -6.57 -6.33
N GLY A 33 2.95 -7.33 -6.18
CA GLY A 33 2.74 -8.17 -5.01
C GLY A 33 1.83 -7.56 -3.95
N SER A 34 0.55 -7.90 -4.03
CA SER A 34 -0.11 -8.82 -3.12
C SER A 34 -1.56 -8.95 -3.58
N THR A 35 -1.99 -10.16 -3.93
CA THR A 35 -3.40 -10.41 -4.21
C THR A 35 -4.08 -10.89 -2.94
N ILE A 36 -5.08 -10.16 -2.48
CA ILE A 36 -6.00 -10.65 -1.46
C ILE A 36 -7.03 -11.50 -2.20
N SER A 37 -6.90 -12.82 -2.10
CA SER A 37 -7.90 -13.76 -2.60
C SER A 37 -8.82 -14.21 -1.48
N VAL A 38 -10.10 -13.92 -1.62
CA VAL A 38 -11.14 -14.34 -0.68
C VAL A 38 -12.27 -15.01 -1.45
N SER A 39 -12.85 -16.06 -0.88
CA SER A 39 -13.94 -16.80 -1.50
C SER A 39 -14.97 -17.15 -0.44
N SER A 40 -16.24 -17.08 -0.82
CA SER A 40 -17.30 -17.59 0.02
C SER A 40 -17.19 -19.12 0.10
N SER A 41 -17.62 -19.71 1.21
CA SER A 41 -18.05 -21.11 1.16
C SER A 41 -19.25 -21.27 0.21
N THR A 42 -19.75 -22.48 0.01
CA THR A 42 -21.08 -22.65 -0.60
C THR A 42 -22.10 -21.85 0.22
N VAL A 43 -22.79 -20.93 -0.45
CA VAL A 43 -23.73 -19.97 0.14
C VAL A 43 -25.16 -20.47 -0.02
N ASN A 44 -25.53 -20.87 -1.23
CA ASN A 44 -26.88 -21.33 -1.62
C ASN A 44 -28.00 -20.39 -1.15
N LEU A 45 -27.81 -19.07 -1.35
CA LEU A 45 -28.84 -18.09 -1.05
C LEU A 45 -29.81 -17.99 -2.22
N ALA A 46 -31.08 -18.27 -1.95
CA ALA A 46 -32.15 -18.12 -2.94
C ALA A 46 -32.34 -16.64 -3.30
N ILE A 47 -32.35 -16.34 -4.59
CA ILE A 47 -32.64 -15.01 -5.12
C ILE A 47 -34.17 -14.91 -5.25
N PRO A 48 -34.83 -14.00 -4.51
CA PRO A 48 -36.27 -13.88 -4.56
C PRO A 48 -36.74 -13.19 -5.85
N ASP A 49 -37.74 -13.79 -6.49
CA ASP A 49 -38.45 -13.32 -7.70
C ASP A 49 -39.01 -11.90 -7.51
N ASN A 50 -38.88 -11.05 -8.54
CA ASN A 50 -39.35 -9.66 -8.62
C ASN A 50 -39.15 -8.85 -7.33
N ASN A 51 -37.92 -8.85 -6.80
CA ASN A 51 -37.61 -8.26 -5.52
C ASN A 51 -36.55 -7.17 -5.64
N LEU A 52 -37.00 -5.92 -5.51
CA LEU A 52 -36.13 -4.73 -5.58
C LEU A 52 -35.06 -4.66 -4.47
N THR A 53 -35.21 -5.45 -3.40
CA THR A 53 -34.19 -5.58 -2.35
C THR A 53 -33.17 -6.67 -2.69
N GLY A 54 -33.63 -7.78 -3.27
CA GLY A 54 -32.83 -8.95 -3.61
C GLY A 54 -32.16 -9.59 -2.39
N ILE A 55 -30.96 -10.15 -2.61
CA ILE A 55 -30.08 -10.69 -1.58
C ILE A 55 -28.79 -9.87 -1.50
N SER A 56 -28.16 -9.89 -0.32
CA SER A 56 -26.81 -9.38 -0.12
C SER A 56 -25.98 -10.39 0.65
N TYR A 57 -24.75 -10.64 0.18
CA TYR A 57 -23.77 -11.45 0.90
C TYR A 57 -22.57 -10.58 1.29
N ILE A 58 -22.21 -10.60 2.57
CA ILE A 58 -21.11 -9.81 3.13
C ILE A 58 -19.86 -10.68 3.22
N MET A 59 -18.78 -10.24 2.60
CA MET A 59 -17.45 -10.83 2.70
C MET A 59 -16.52 -9.89 3.49
N PRO A 60 -16.19 -10.22 4.76
CA PRO A 60 -15.28 -9.40 5.54
C PRO A 60 -13.82 -9.68 5.13
N ILE A 61 -13.08 -8.61 4.84
CA ILE A 61 -11.64 -8.64 4.58
C ILE A 61 -10.93 -7.93 5.73
N SER A 62 -9.89 -8.55 6.29
CA SER A 62 -9.09 -7.94 7.36
C SER A 62 -8.40 -6.65 6.89
N GLY A 63 -8.17 -5.71 7.79
CA GLY A 63 -7.52 -4.43 7.48
C GLY A 63 -6.20 -4.62 6.74
N ASN A 64 -6.03 -3.90 5.64
CA ASN A 64 -4.80 -3.83 4.86
C ASN A 64 -4.41 -2.35 4.69
N PRO A 65 -3.17 -1.95 4.99
CA PRO A 65 -2.73 -0.56 4.86
C PRO A 65 -2.54 -0.11 3.39
N ARG A 66 -2.54 -1.05 2.44
CA ARG A 66 -2.38 -0.81 1.00
C ARG A 66 -3.69 -0.30 0.38
N VAL A 67 -3.57 0.22 -0.84
CA VAL A 67 -4.71 0.62 -1.66
C VAL A 67 -4.99 -0.39 -2.75
N ILE A 68 -6.24 -0.50 -3.15
CA ILE A 68 -6.69 -1.32 -4.27
C ILE A 68 -6.11 -0.74 -5.56
N THR A 69 -5.61 -1.61 -6.42
CA THR A 69 -5.18 -1.26 -7.78
C THR A 69 -5.96 -1.96 -8.86
N ASP A 70 -6.60 -3.07 -8.52
CA ASP A 70 -7.35 -3.90 -9.45
C ASP A 70 -8.24 -4.87 -8.62
N VAL A 71 -9.41 -5.21 -9.15
CA VAL A 71 -10.40 -6.08 -8.50
C VAL A 71 -11.01 -7.00 -9.55
N ASP A 72 -10.79 -8.29 -9.37
CA ASP A 72 -11.48 -9.35 -10.09
C ASP A 72 -12.59 -9.93 -9.21
N VAL A 73 -13.78 -10.13 -9.78
CA VAL A 73 -14.91 -10.76 -9.06
C VAL A 73 -15.45 -11.95 -9.84
N THR A 74 -15.42 -13.12 -9.23
CA THR A 74 -16.05 -14.32 -9.79
C THR A 74 -17.39 -14.56 -9.11
N VAL A 75 -18.46 -14.69 -9.88
CA VAL A 75 -19.79 -15.05 -9.38
C VAL A 75 -20.18 -16.44 -9.87
N ASN A 76 -20.87 -17.19 -9.01
CA ASN A 76 -21.45 -18.47 -9.36
C ASN A 76 -22.95 -18.43 -9.01
N ILE A 77 -23.72 -17.95 -9.98
CA ILE A 77 -25.18 -17.76 -9.86
C ILE A 77 -25.86 -18.70 -10.82
N SER A 78 -26.81 -19.49 -10.31
CA SER A 78 -27.75 -20.24 -11.12
C SER A 78 -29.04 -19.43 -11.29
N HIS A 79 -29.52 -19.25 -12.51
CA HIS A 79 -30.78 -18.57 -12.83
C HIS A 79 -31.32 -19.08 -14.17
N THR A 80 -32.63 -19.32 -14.28
CA THR A 80 -33.27 -19.81 -15.52
C THR A 80 -33.58 -18.71 -16.53
N PHE A 81 -33.48 -17.44 -16.11
CA PHE A 81 -33.61 -16.30 -17.00
C PHE A 81 -32.64 -15.20 -16.59
N SER A 82 -31.40 -15.26 -17.09
CA SER A 82 -30.30 -14.46 -16.55
C SER A 82 -30.47 -12.95 -16.77
N LYS A 83 -31.28 -12.55 -17.78
CA LYS A 83 -31.63 -11.14 -18.06
C LYS A 83 -32.32 -10.44 -16.90
N ASP A 84 -32.96 -11.16 -16.00
CA ASP A 84 -33.69 -10.54 -14.89
C ASP A 84 -32.78 -10.08 -13.74
N LEU A 85 -31.49 -10.45 -13.82
CA LEU A 85 -30.54 -10.20 -12.76
C LEU A 85 -29.98 -8.77 -12.81
N ASP A 86 -29.88 -8.15 -11.63
CA ASP A 86 -29.06 -6.98 -11.34
C ASP A 86 -28.02 -7.39 -10.28
N ILE A 87 -26.75 -7.37 -10.67
CA ILE A 87 -25.60 -7.87 -9.90
C ILE A 87 -24.67 -6.69 -9.60
N ARG A 88 -24.48 -6.36 -8.33
CA ARG A 88 -23.66 -5.23 -7.88
C ARG A 88 -22.64 -5.65 -6.84
N LEU A 89 -21.46 -5.04 -6.88
CA LEU A 89 -20.43 -5.15 -5.86
C LEU A 89 -20.27 -3.81 -5.15
N THR A 90 -20.31 -3.81 -3.82
CA THR A 90 -20.09 -2.62 -2.99
C THR A 90 -18.85 -2.81 -2.12
N SER A 91 -17.96 -1.82 -2.15
CA SER A 91 -16.73 -1.80 -1.34
C SER A 91 -17.01 -1.36 0.11
N PRO A 92 -16.04 -1.56 1.03
CA PRO A 92 -16.13 -1.08 2.40
C PRO A 92 -16.29 0.44 2.54
N GLN A 93 -15.88 1.22 1.53
CA GLN A 93 -16.04 2.68 1.52
C GLN A 93 -17.37 3.14 0.93
N GLY A 94 -18.21 2.21 0.46
CA GLY A 94 -19.56 2.47 -0.06
C GLY A 94 -19.62 2.70 -1.57
N THR A 95 -18.49 2.65 -2.28
CA THR A 95 -18.48 2.66 -3.74
C THR A 95 -19.19 1.40 -4.23
N THR A 96 -20.11 1.57 -5.18
CA THR A 96 -20.88 0.46 -5.76
C THR A 96 -20.63 0.42 -7.26
N VAL A 97 -20.36 -0.78 -7.76
CA VAL A 97 -20.11 -1.09 -9.17
C VAL A 97 -21.18 -2.06 -9.65
N LEU A 98 -21.83 -1.73 -10.75
CA LEU A 98 -22.75 -2.63 -11.46
C LEU A 98 -21.94 -3.61 -12.32
N LEU A 99 -22.02 -4.89 -12.00
CA LEU A 99 -21.34 -5.93 -12.78
C LEU A 99 -22.17 -6.30 -14.01
N SER A 100 -23.46 -6.50 -13.80
CA SER A 100 -24.41 -6.78 -14.88
C SER A 100 -25.85 -6.44 -14.47
N SER A 101 -26.63 -5.85 -15.37
CA SER A 101 -28.08 -5.66 -15.29
C SER A 101 -28.70 -5.97 -16.66
N GLY A 102 -29.78 -6.75 -16.71
CA GLY A 102 -30.52 -6.89 -17.97
C GLY A 102 -29.86 -7.78 -19.05
N ASN A 103 -28.81 -8.54 -18.71
CA ASN A 103 -27.98 -9.30 -19.66
C ASN A 103 -28.07 -10.82 -19.47
N GLY A 104 -27.70 -11.59 -20.51
CA GLY A 104 -27.83 -13.06 -20.51
C GLY A 104 -29.04 -13.60 -21.28
N GLY A 105 -30.04 -12.75 -21.52
CA GLY A 105 -31.27 -13.14 -22.24
C GLY A 105 -32.04 -14.27 -21.57
N SER A 106 -32.69 -15.11 -22.37
CA SER A 106 -33.42 -16.31 -21.92
C SER A 106 -32.52 -17.52 -21.69
N ASN A 107 -31.21 -17.31 -21.54
CA ASN A 107 -30.26 -18.40 -21.34
C ASN A 107 -30.08 -18.68 -19.85
N ASP A 108 -30.13 -19.96 -19.51
CA ASP A 108 -29.92 -20.49 -18.18
C ASP A 108 -28.46 -20.34 -17.75
N ASN A 109 -28.23 -19.98 -16.49
CA ASN A 109 -26.97 -20.16 -15.76
C ASN A 109 -25.73 -19.55 -16.43
N VAL A 110 -25.90 -18.46 -17.17
CA VAL A 110 -24.78 -17.83 -17.90
C VAL A 110 -23.76 -17.15 -16.99
N PHE A 111 -24.13 -16.92 -15.73
CA PHE A 111 -23.27 -16.38 -14.67
C PHE A 111 -22.81 -17.45 -13.66
N GLN A 112 -22.87 -18.73 -14.04
CA GLN A 112 -22.46 -19.85 -13.18
C GLN A 112 -20.94 -20.08 -13.26
N GLY A 113 -20.17 -19.21 -12.62
CA GLY A 113 -18.70 -19.24 -12.61
C GLY A 113 -18.05 -18.16 -13.48
N THR A 114 -18.80 -17.11 -13.81
CA THR A 114 -18.31 -15.97 -14.58
C THR A 114 -17.34 -15.14 -13.75
N LEU A 115 -16.17 -14.87 -14.33
CA LEU A 115 -15.22 -13.88 -13.87
C LEU A 115 -15.56 -12.55 -14.52
N PHE A 116 -15.89 -11.54 -13.73
CA PHE A 116 -15.90 -10.16 -14.17
C PHE A 116 -14.53 -9.55 -13.88
N ASP A 117 -13.92 -9.01 -14.93
CA ASP A 117 -12.61 -8.35 -14.95
C ASP A 117 -12.71 -7.26 -16.02
N ASP A 118 -12.53 -5.99 -15.65
CA ASP A 118 -12.61 -4.87 -16.59
C ASP A 118 -11.38 -4.73 -17.51
N SER A 119 -10.40 -5.61 -17.34
CA SER A 119 -9.29 -5.84 -18.27
C SER A 119 -9.54 -7.01 -19.24
N ALA A 120 -10.69 -7.67 -19.17
CA ALA A 120 -11.08 -8.82 -19.99
C ALA A 120 -11.45 -8.46 -21.44
N GLY A 121 -10.53 -7.93 -22.25
CA GLY A 121 -10.84 -7.54 -23.64
C GLY A 121 -9.71 -7.71 -24.63
N ILE A 122 -8.53 -8.13 -24.19
CA ILE A 122 -7.34 -8.13 -25.04
C ILE A 122 -7.23 -9.48 -25.77
N ALA A 123 -7.90 -9.55 -26.93
CA ALA A 123 -7.82 -10.60 -27.95
C ALA A 123 -8.51 -11.94 -27.62
N ASN A 124 -9.76 -12.09 -28.10
CA ASN A 124 -10.50 -13.36 -28.28
C ASN A 124 -11.02 -14.06 -26.99
N ALA A 125 -11.93 -13.43 -26.26
CA ALA A 125 -12.93 -14.01 -25.34
C ALA A 125 -13.94 -12.88 -25.00
N PRO A 126 -15.16 -13.15 -24.49
CA PRO A 126 -16.29 -12.22 -24.62
C PRO A 126 -15.99 -10.84 -24.02
N GLY A 127 -16.38 -9.79 -24.74
CA GLY A 127 -16.10 -8.39 -24.40
C GLY A 127 -17.00 -7.87 -23.27
N ALA A 128 -17.58 -6.68 -23.47
CA ALA A 128 -18.60 -6.17 -22.55
C ALA A 128 -19.73 -7.18 -22.34
N VAL A 129 -20.20 -7.31 -21.10
CA VAL A 129 -21.35 -8.15 -20.75
C VAL A 129 -22.61 -7.76 -21.54
N THR A 130 -22.70 -6.49 -21.99
CA THR A 130 -23.79 -5.95 -22.82
C THR A 130 -23.79 -6.48 -24.25
N ASP A 131 -22.60 -6.76 -24.79
CA ASP A 131 -22.41 -7.08 -26.21
C ASP A 131 -22.12 -8.58 -26.43
N THR A 132 -22.10 -9.32 -25.32
CA THR A 132 -21.80 -10.74 -25.32
C THR A 132 -23.00 -11.55 -25.81
N ALA A 133 -22.76 -12.40 -26.81
CA ALA A 133 -23.72 -13.40 -27.24
C ALA A 133 -23.69 -14.61 -26.30
N PHE A 134 -24.68 -14.70 -25.39
CA PHE A 134 -24.74 -15.76 -24.40
C PHE A 134 -25.27 -17.10 -24.94
N THR A 135 -24.72 -18.20 -24.42
CA THR A 135 -25.16 -19.57 -24.71
C THR A 135 -25.78 -20.25 -23.48
N ASN A 136 -26.91 -20.93 -23.65
CA ASN A 136 -27.62 -21.62 -22.57
C ASN A 136 -26.73 -22.61 -21.79
N GLY A 137 -26.63 -22.43 -20.48
CA GLY A 137 -25.88 -23.29 -19.57
C GLY A 137 -24.36 -23.16 -19.66
N VAL A 138 -23.85 -22.18 -20.41
CA VAL A 138 -22.42 -21.91 -20.57
C VAL A 138 -22.10 -20.61 -19.87
N ALA A 139 -21.16 -20.66 -18.91
CA ALA A 139 -20.64 -19.45 -18.30
C ALA A 139 -19.69 -18.76 -19.28
N GLU A 140 -20.07 -17.56 -19.70
CA GLU A 140 -19.18 -16.68 -20.47
C GLU A 140 -18.19 -16.05 -19.49
N THR A 141 -16.89 -16.20 -19.76
CA THR A 141 -15.82 -15.81 -18.83
C THR A 141 -14.46 -15.69 -19.53
N PRO A 142 -13.64 -14.68 -19.19
CA PRO A 142 -14.00 -13.50 -18.39
C PRO A 142 -14.94 -12.55 -19.15
N LEU A 143 -15.64 -11.66 -18.45
CA LEU A 143 -16.50 -10.60 -19.01
C LEU A 143 -16.09 -9.23 -18.48
N VAL A 144 -16.14 -8.21 -19.34
CA VAL A 144 -16.05 -6.82 -18.89
C VAL A 144 -17.40 -6.43 -18.26
N PRO A 145 -17.42 -6.01 -16.98
CA PRO A 145 -18.64 -5.58 -16.31
C PRO A 145 -19.20 -4.28 -16.91
N GLU A 146 -20.49 -4.02 -16.71
CA GLU A 146 -21.15 -2.76 -17.14
C GLU A 146 -20.54 -1.50 -16.51
N GLN A 147 -19.95 -1.64 -15.32
CA GLN A 147 -19.18 -0.60 -14.67
C GLN A 147 -17.77 -1.10 -14.36
N PRO A 148 -16.74 -0.28 -14.63
CA PRO A 148 -15.36 -0.70 -14.41
C PRO A 148 -15.11 -0.96 -12.91
N LEU A 149 -14.45 -2.08 -12.62
CA LEU A 149 -14.02 -2.49 -11.28
C LEU A 149 -12.90 -1.59 -10.75
N ASP A 150 -12.17 -0.91 -11.62
CA ASP A 150 -11.21 0.14 -11.29
C ASP A 150 -11.81 1.35 -10.56
N ARG A 151 -13.14 1.45 -10.42
CA ARG A 151 -13.79 2.40 -9.51
C ARG A 151 -13.39 2.20 -8.06
N PHE A 152 -12.92 1.01 -7.70
CA PHE A 152 -12.36 0.72 -6.38
C PHE A 152 -10.89 1.15 -6.26
N ALA A 153 -10.22 1.54 -7.35
CA ALA A 153 -8.80 1.89 -7.29
C ALA A 153 -8.54 3.07 -6.34
N GLY A 154 -7.50 2.94 -5.50
CA GLY A 154 -7.14 3.94 -4.49
C GLY A 154 -7.87 3.79 -3.16
N GLU A 155 -8.93 2.98 -3.10
CA GLU A 155 -9.62 2.67 -1.85
C GLU A 155 -8.84 1.67 -1.00
N LYS A 156 -9.16 1.60 0.30
CA LYS A 156 -8.64 0.53 1.17
C LYS A 156 -9.45 -0.75 0.99
N PRO A 157 -8.83 -1.94 0.86
CA PRO A 157 -9.56 -3.19 0.65
C PRO A 157 -10.17 -3.76 1.94
N GLY A 158 -9.74 -3.29 3.11
CA GLY A 158 -10.17 -3.80 4.40
C GLY A 158 -11.60 -3.35 4.78
N GLY A 159 -12.41 -4.30 5.23
CA GLY A 159 -13.78 -4.08 5.67
C GLY A 159 -14.78 -5.01 4.97
N ASN A 160 -16.05 -4.62 4.96
CA ASN A 160 -17.14 -5.44 4.43
C ASN A 160 -17.34 -5.16 2.93
N TRP A 161 -17.04 -6.15 2.10
CA TRP A 161 -17.47 -6.18 0.71
C TRP A 161 -18.85 -6.81 0.61
N ILE A 162 -19.71 -6.26 -0.22
CA ILE A 162 -21.11 -6.70 -0.32
C ILE A 162 -21.41 -7.02 -1.79
N LEU A 163 -21.72 -8.29 -2.09
CA LEU A 163 -22.31 -8.67 -3.36
C LEU A 163 -23.84 -8.62 -3.21
N THR A 164 -24.50 -7.81 -4.02
CA THR A 164 -25.97 -7.73 -4.09
C THR A 164 -26.45 -8.32 -5.40
N VAL A 165 -27.45 -9.20 -5.33
CA VAL A 165 -28.07 -9.83 -6.49
C VAL A 165 -29.58 -9.68 -6.38
N LYS A 166 -30.22 -9.12 -7.39
CA LYS A 166 -31.66 -8.93 -7.47
C LYS A 166 -32.21 -9.60 -8.70
N ASP A 167 -33.40 -10.17 -8.57
CA ASP A 167 -34.25 -10.50 -9.70
C ASP A 167 -35.30 -9.39 -9.81
N LEU A 168 -35.37 -8.73 -10.97
CA LEU A 168 -36.21 -7.56 -11.23
C LEU A 168 -37.44 -7.86 -12.12
N SER A 169 -37.66 -9.11 -12.50
CA SER A 169 -38.81 -9.54 -13.31
C SER A 169 -39.61 -10.62 -12.59
N LEU A 170 -40.76 -11.00 -13.14
CA LEU A 170 -41.62 -12.05 -12.59
C LEU A 170 -41.39 -13.39 -13.29
N GLY A 171 -41.34 -14.46 -12.52
CA GLY A 171 -41.58 -15.83 -12.99
C GLY A 171 -40.42 -16.80 -12.81
N ASP A 172 -39.21 -16.28 -12.64
CA ASP A 172 -38.00 -17.06 -12.47
C ASP A 172 -37.40 -16.81 -11.08
N VAL A 173 -36.59 -17.76 -10.62
CA VAL A 173 -35.83 -17.63 -9.37
C VAL A 173 -34.46 -18.22 -9.59
N GLY A 174 -33.50 -17.73 -8.82
CA GLY A 174 -32.15 -18.26 -8.85
C GLY A 174 -31.55 -18.55 -7.50
N THR A 175 -30.26 -18.85 -7.52
CA THR A 175 -29.47 -19.11 -6.34
C THR A 175 -28.07 -18.57 -6.53
N LEU A 176 -27.60 -17.78 -5.56
CA LEU A 176 -26.18 -17.47 -5.41
C LEU A 176 -25.50 -18.67 -4.74
N ASN A 177 -24.74 -19.44 -5.53
CA ASN A 177 -24.07 -20.65 -5.06
C ASN A 177 -22.77 -20.30 -4.33
N SER A 178 -21.97 -19.40 -4.91
CA SER A 178 -20.71 -18.88 -4.33
C SER A 178 -20.24 -17.64 -5.08
N TRP A 179 -19.27 -16.93 -4.51
CA TRP A 179 -18.53 -15.86 -5.20
C TRP A 179 -17.15 -15.66 -4.57
N SER A 180 -16.25 -15.00 -5.29
CA SER A 180 -14.90 -14.70 -4.82
C SER A 180 -14.42 -13.35 -5.33
N LEU A 181 -13.49 -12.75 -4.57
CA LEU A 181 -12.73 -11.58 -4.98
C LEU A 181 -11.25 -11.93 -5.05
N ALA A 182 -10.58 -11.44 -6.08
CA ALA A 182 -9.14 -11.29 -6.10
C ALA A 182 -8.84 -9.80 -6.22
N ILE A 183 -8.32 -9.23 -5.13
CA ILE A 183 -8.04 -7.80 -5.05
C ILE A 183 -6.53 -7.62 -5.10
N ARG A 184 -6.02 -6.95 -6.12
CA ARG A 184 -4.62 -6.54 -6.14
C ARG A 184 -4.47 -5.27 -5.34
N VAL A 185 -3.43 -5.24 -4.50
CA VAL A 185 -3.18 -4.11 -3.62
C VAL A 185 -1.74 -3.63 -3.74
N CYS A 186 -1.58 -2.32 -3.62
CA CYS A 186 -0.29 -1.64 -3.74
C CYS A 186 -0.01 -0.77 -2.52
N ALA A 187 1.25 -0.73 -2.09
CA ALA A 187 1.69 0.31 -1.18
C ALA A 187 1.55 1.65 -1.92
N VAL A 188 0.86 2.63 -1.34
CA VAL A 188 0.50 3.89 -2.01
C VAL A 188 1.77 4.54 -2.60
N PRO A 189 1.96 4.58 -3.93
CA PRO A 189 3.05 5.35 -4.49
C PRO A 189 2.74 6.85 -4.34
N PRO A 190 3.75 7.71 -4.13
CA PRO A 190 3.59 9.13 -4.04
C PRO A 190 3.27 9.60 -5.45
N VAL A 191 2.05 10.08 -5.61
CA VAL A 191 1.56 10.65 -6.86
C VAL A 191 2.54 11.74 -7.29
N SER A 192 3.13 11.59 -8.46
CA SER A 192 4.18 12.48 -8.94
C SER A 192 3.84 12.93 -10.34
N ALA A 193 3.33 14.16 -10.39
CA ALA A 193 2.90 14.91 -11.56
C ALA A 193 1.53 14.53 -12.16
N SER A 194 0.66 15.53 -12.22
CA SER A 194 -0.52 15.59 -13.10
C SER A 194 -0.15 16.50 -14.26
N ALA A 195 -0.43 16.09 -15.49
CA ALA A 195 -0.15 16.87 -16.68
C ALA A 195 -1.34 16.78 -17.65
N VAL A 196 -1.87 17.93 -18.04
CA VAL A 196 -2.93 18.04 -19.05
C VAL A 196 -2.27 18.21 -20.41
N PHE A 197 -2.57 17.31 -21.34
CA PHE A 197 -2.16 17.45 -22.74
C PHE A 197 -3.41 17.68 -23.60
N VAL A 198 -3.39 18.78 -24.33
CA VAL A 198 -4.47 19.10 -25.26
C VAL A 198 -4.13 18.43 -26.59
N GLY A 199 -5.03 17.55 -27.06
CA GLY A 199 -5.01 17.01 -28.41
C GLY A 199 -4.92 18.16 -29.41
N ALA A 200 -4.03 18.05 -30.40
CA ALA A 200 -3.75 19.15 -31.31
C ALA A 200 -5.05 19.78 -31.84
N VAL A 201 -5.16 21.10 -31.68
CA VAL A 201 -6.26 21.94 -32.18
C VAL A 201 -6.15 22.02 -33.71
N ALA A 202 -6.35 20.90 -34.39
CA ALA A 202 -6.67 20.94 -35.81
C ALA A 202 -8.07 21.56 -35.97
N ALA A 203 -8.31 22.16 -37.13
CA ALA A 203 -9.67 22.58 -37.50
C ALA A 203 -10.64 21.41 -37.30
N PRO A 204 -11.92 21.68 -36.95
CA PRO A 204 -12.92 20.64 -36.76
C PRO A 204 -12.93 19.66 -37.94
N VAL A 205 -13.07 18.37 -37.62
CA VAL A 205 -12.89 17.29 -38.59
C VAL A 205 -14.21 16.57 -38.76
N ALA A 206 -14.68 16.51 -40.00
CA ALA A 206 -15.88 15.76 -40.34
C ALA A 206 -15.66 14.26 -40.09
N ILE A 207 -16.63 13.64 -39.41
CA ILE A 207 -16.77 12.21 -39.25
C ILE A 207 -17.57 11.72 -40.47
N PRO A 208 -17.04 10.80 -41.29
CA PRO A 208 -17.71 10.31 -42.49
C PRO A 208 -18.80 9.28 -42.16
N ASP A 209 -20.00 9.53 -42.67
CA ASP A 209 -21.19 8.64 -42.62
C ASP A 209 -20.90 7.22 -43.11
N ASN A 210 -21.32 6.22 -42.32
CA ASN A 210 -21.22 4.79 -42.62
C ASN A 210 -19.87 4.37 -43.22
N ASN A 211 -18.79 4.76 -42.54
CA ASN A 211 -17.44 4.51 -43.01
C ASN A 211 -16.65 3.74 -41.96
N PRO A 212 -16.37 2.44 -42.17
CA PRO A 212 -15.69 1.61 -41.19
C PRO A 212 -14.23 2.01 -40.93
N ALA A 213 -13.64 2.88 -41.76
CA ALA A 213 -12.32 3.45 -41.50
C ALA A 213 -12.36 4.66 -40.54
N GLY A 214 -13.52 5.32 -40.43
CA GLY A 214 -13.73 6.47 -39.55
C GLY A 214 -12.71 7.61 -39.75
N ILE A 215 -12.40 8.28 -38.64
CA ILE A 215 -11.30 9.25 -38.52
C ILE A 215 -10.36 8.86 -37.38
N SER A 216 -9.06 9.09 -37.57
CA SER A 216 -8.06 8.96 -36.50
C SER A 216 -7.37 10.29 -36.21
N ARG A 217 -7.12 10.57 -34.92
CA ARG A 217 -6.40 11.76 -34.46
C ARG A 217 -5.32 11.39 -33.46
N ASP A 218 -4.10 11.79 -33.80
CA ASP A 218 -2.93 11.53 -32.98
C ASP A 218 -2.62 12.70 -32.04
N LEU A 219 -2.25 12.37 -30.81
CA LEU A 219 -1.71 13.27 -29.80
C LEU A 219 -0.34 12.74 -29.37
N ILE A 220 0.71 13.53 -29.61
CA ILE A 220 2.06 13.19 -29.19
C ILE A 220 2.27 13.68 -27.76
N VAL A 221 2.55 12.76 -26.84
CA VAL A 221 2.82 13.03 -25.44
C VAL A 221 4.31 12.79 -25.16
N ASN A 222 4.99 13.79 -24.58
CA ASN A 222 6.41 13.69 -24.22
C ASN A 222 6.68 14.39 -22.89
N GLY A 223 7.69 13.92 -22.16
CA GLY A 223 8.23 14.61 -20.99
C GLY A 223 7.43 14.43 -19.70
N ILE A 224 6.61 13.37 -19.60
CA ILE A 224 5.94 12.97 -18.35
C ILE A 224 6.51 11.67 -17.79
N GLY A 225 6.11 11.35 -16.56
CA GLY A 225 6.53 10.12 -15.88
C GLY A 225 6.32 8.87 -16.75
N SER A 226 7.19 7.88 -16.59
CA SER A 226 7.24 6.70 -17.46
C SER A 226 6.14 5.66 -17.18
N LYS A 227 5.20 5.96 -16.29
CA LYS A 227 4.13 5.05 -15.83
C LYS A 227 2.85 5.84 -15.57
N LEU A 228 1.76 5.37 -16.14
CA LEU A 228 0.43 5.94 -15.98
C LEU A 228 -0.29 5.36 -14.75
N CYS A 229 -0.97 6.19 -13.96
CA CYS A 229 -1.80 5.76 -12.83
C CYS A 229 -3.17 6.48 -12.76
N GLY A 230 -3.47 7.31 -13.75
CA GLY A 230 -4.75 7.97 -13.90
C GLY A 230 -4.84 8.59 -15.28
N LEU A 231 -6.01 8.46 -15.90
CA LEU A 231 -6.29 9.02 -17.21
C LEU A 231 -7.72 9.53 -17.24
N GLU A 232 -7.90 10.73 -17.80
CA GLU A 232 -9.21 11.24 -18.19
C GLU A 232 -9.13 11.66 -19.65
N LEU A 233 -10.17 11.32 -20.42
CA LEU A 233 -10.33 11.76 -21.79
C LEU A 233 -11.42 12.81 -21.83
N ALA A 234 -11.25 13.88 -22.60
CA ALA A 234 -12.32 14.80 -22.91
C ALA A 234 -12.54 14.83 -24.43
N THR A 235 -13.78 14.73 -24.88
CA THR A 235 -14.17 14.83 -26.28
C THR A 235 -15.23 15.91 -26.48
N ASN A 236 -15.16 16.61 -27.60
CA ASN A 236 -16.20 17.52 -28.05
C ASN A 236 -16.61 17.08 -29.46
N ILE A 237 -17.61 16.22 -29.53
CA ILE A 237 -18.11 15.62 -30.77
C ILE A 237 -19.55 16.05 -30.96
N THR A 238 -19.84 16.69 -32.08
CA THR A 238 -21.22 17.00 -32.51
C THR A 238 -21.66 15.94 -33.51
N HIS A 239 -22.79 15.28 -33.27
CA HIS A 239 -23.38 14.23 -34.10
C HIS A 239 -24.89 14.22 -33.87
N THR A 240 -25.70 14.02 -34.90
CA THR A 240 -27.18 14.03 -34.80
C THR A 240 -27.77 12.69 -34.36
N PHE A 241 -26.95 11.65 -34.32
CA PHE A 241 -27.33 10.34 -33.78
C PHE A 241 -26.16 9.74 -33.00
N GLY A 242 -26.15 9.86 -31.67
CA GLY A 242 -25.01 9.45 -30.87
C GLY A 242 -24.67 7.97 -31.00
N ALA A 243 -25.70 7.12 -31.18
CA ALA A 243 -25.56 5.67 -31.25
C ALA A 243 -24.99 5.15 -32.58
N ASP A 244 -24.66 6.02 -33.54
CA ASP A 244 -23.95 5.59 -34.74
C ASP A 244 -22.43 5.58 -34.52
N LEU A 245 -21.96 6.03 -33.34
CA LEU A 245 -20.54 6.28 -33.08
C LEU A 245 -19.86 5.18 -32.27
N GLU A 246 -18.76 4.68 -32.82
CA GLU A 246 -17.77 3.88 -32.08
C GLU A 246 -16.53 4.71 -31.84
N ILE A 247 -16.21 4.92 -30.57
CA ILE A 247 -15.07 5.72 -30.13
C ILE A 247 -14.08 4.82 -29.43
N PHE A 248 -12.83 4.80 -29.93
CA PHE A 248 -11.74 4.05 -29.35
C PHE A 248 -10.58 4.97 -28.97
N LEU A 249 -9.96 4.70 -27.84
CA LEU A 249 -8.69 5.31 -27.44
C LEU A 249 -7.58 4.28 -27.53
N ILE A 250 -6.47 4.63 -28.19
CA ILE A 250 -5.33 3.75 -28.41
C ILE A 250 -4.08 4.38 -27.81
N ALA A 251 -3.39 3.65 -26.95
CA ALA A 251 -2.16 4.06 -26.29
C ALA A 251 -0.90 3.82 -27.17
N PRO A 252 0.26 4.39 -26.84
CA PRO A 252 1.50 4.24 -27.61
C PRO A 252 2.00 2.80 -27.79
N ASN A 253 1.61 1.91 -26.87
CA ASN A 253 1.92 0.49 -26.93
C ASN A 253 0.88 -0.33 -27.72
N LEU A 254 -0.04 0.34 -28.42
CA LEU A 254 -1.16 -0.24 -29.18
C LEU A 254 -2.24 -0.92 -28.33
N ARG A 255 -2.23 -0.73 -27.00
CA ARG A 255 -3.39 -1.09 -26.18
C ARG A 255 -4.56 -0.18 -26.54
N GLN A 256 -5.77 -0.73 -26.58
CA GLN A 256 -6.99 0.00 -26.92
C GLN A 256 -7.99 -0.10 -25.77
N ALA A 257 -8.82 0.93 -25.63
CA ALA A 257 -10.04 0.92 -24.83
C ALA A 257 -11.21 1.37 -25.72
N THR A 258 -12.32 0.65 -25.66
CA THR A 258 -13.61 1.10 -26.20
C THR A 258 -14.19 2.16 -25.27
N ILE A 259 -14.27 3.40 -25.75
CA ILE A 259 -14.82 4.52 -24.99
C ILE A 259 -16.34 4.44 -25.00
N THR A 260 -16.92 4.28 -26.19
CA THR A 260 -18.32 3.96 -26.35
C THR A 260 -18.60 3.36 -27.72
N SER A 261 -19.64 2.53 -27.81
CA SER A 261 -20.26 1.96 -29.01
C SER A 261 -21.78 2.03 -28.86
N ASP A 262 -22.51 2.31 -29.95
CA ASP A 262 -23.98 2.22 -29.99
C ASP A 262 -24.78 3.02 -28.93
N ASN A 263 -24.20 4.07 -28.34
CA ASN A 263 -24.80 4.80 -27.20
C ASN A 263 -25.18 6.25 -27.52
N GLY A 264 -26.18 6.78 -26.79
CA GLY A 264 -26.71 8.14 -27.02
C GLY A 264 -28.04 8.15 -27.78
N GLY A 265 -28.30 7.09 -28.56
CA GLY A 265 -29.52 6.92 -29.36
C GLY A 265 -29.73 8.06 -30.36
N ALA A 266 -31.00 8.35 -30.65
CA ALA A 266 -31.42 9.41 -31.57
C ALA A 266 -31.29 10.85 -31.02
N ASN A 267 -30.46 11.06 -29.99
CA ASN A 267 -30.31 12.36 -29.36
C ASN A 267 -29.09 13.09 -29.95
N ASP A 268 -29.33 14.32 -30.41
CA ASP A 268 -28.33 15.19 -31.00
C ASP A 268 -27.30 15.64 -29.95
N ASN A 269 -26.03 15.58 -30.32
CA ASN A 269 -24.90 16.26 -29.68
C ASN A 269 -24.67 15.91 -28.21
N VAL A 270 -25.07 14.71 -27.78
CA VAL A 270 -24.89 14.25 -26.40
C VAL A 270 -23.42 14.14 -25.99
N PHE A 271 -22.49 14.00 -26.95
CA PHE A 271 -21.04 13.93 -26.72
C PHE A 271 -20.27 15.24 -27.01
N ALA A 272 -20.99 16.36 -27.15
CA ALA A 272 -20.42 17.67 -27.52
C ALA A 272 -19.75 18.41 -26.33
N GLY A 273 -18.93 17.69 -25.56
CA GLY A 273 -18.23 18.21 -24.37
C GLY A 273 -18.18 17.19 -23.22
N THR A 274 -18.02 15.91 -23.54
CA THR A 274 -18.02 14.83 -22.55
C THR A 274 -16.64 14.64 -21.94
N THR A 275 -16.60 14.57 -20.62
CA THR A 275 -15.45 14.06 -19.87
C THR A 275 -15.67 12.59 -19.59
N TRP A 276 -14.73 11.77 -20.06
CA TRP A 276 -14.66 10.33 -19.86
C TRP A 276 -13.70 10.03 -18.71
N THR A 277 -14.21 9.37 -17.69
CA THR A 277 -13.46 8.99 -16.49
C THR A 277 -14.10 7.76 -15.88
N ASN A 278 -13.31 6.89 -15.26
CA ASN A 278 -13.83 5.69 -14.60
C ASN A 278 -14.85 5.99 -13.50
N LEU A 279 -14.89 7.23 -12.99
CA LEU A 279 -15.82 7.69 -11.95
C LEU A 279 -17.16 8.23 -12.48
N GLY A 280 -17.33 8.38 -13.80
CA GLY A 280 -18.53 8.92 -14.42
C GLY A 280 -19.75 8.00 -14.32
N THR A 281 -20.90 8.47 -14.82
CA THR A 281 -22.08 7.60 -15.02
C THR A 281 -21.81 6.71 -16.23
N PRO A 282 -22.11 5.39 -16.20
CA PRO A 282 -21.83 4.53 -17.34
C PRO A 282 -22.54 5.01 -18.59
N VAL A 283 -21.83 4.97 -19.70
CA VAL A 283 -22.35 5.41 -20.99
C VAL A 283 -23.57 4.58 -21.43
N VAL A 284 -23.60 3.29 -21.08
CA VAL A 284 -24.71 2.35 -21.33
C VAL A 284 -25.97 2.61 -20.48
N ASP A 285 -25.80 3.10 -19.25
CA ASP A 285 -26.90 3.33 -18.30
C ASP A 285 -27.45 4.77 -18.34
N ARG A 286 -26.82 5.64 -19.13
CA ARG A 286 -27.20 7.05 -19.19
C ARG A 286 -28.53 7.19 -19.91
N VAL A 287 -29.52 7.78 -19.23
CA VAL A 287 -30.70 8.32 -19.91
C VAL A 287 -30.28 9.59 -20.64
N TYR A 288 -30.29 9.58 -21.97
CA TYR A 288 -29.90 10.73 -22.78
C TYR A 288 -31.08 11.68 -23.02
N THR A 289 -30.78 12.98 -23.11
CA THR A 289 -31.73 14.03 -23.49
C THR A 289 -31.21 14.73 -24.74
N ASN A 290 -32.08 14.95 -25.71
CA ASN A 290 -31.72 15.64 -26.96
C ASN A 290 -31.08 17.01 -26.69
N LEU A 291 -29.94 17.29 -27.33
CA LEU A 291 -29.15 18.52 -27.20
C LEU A 291 -28.58 18.80 -25.79
N GLU A 292 -28.62 17.83 -24.87
CA GLU A 292 -28.00 17.93 -23.56
C GLU A 292 -26.70 17.12 -23.54
N VAL A 293 -25.59 17.79 -23.20
CA VAL A 293 -24.30 17.12 -23.07
C VAL A 293 -24.34 16.12 -21.90
N ALA A 294 -24.01 14.87 -22.18
CA ALA A 294 -23.84 13.83 -21.19
C ALA A 294 -22.40 13.84 -20.64
N THR A 295 -22.22 14.29 -19.39
CA THR A 295 -20.90 14.40 -18.75
C THR A 295 -21.01 14.47 -17.22
N PRO A 296 -20.05 13.91 -16.45
CA PRO A 296 -19.01 12.99 -16.87
C PRO A 296 -19.57 11.58 -17.12
N LEU A 297 -18.99 10.86 -18.09
CA LEU A 297 -19.35 9.47 -18.40
C LEU A 297 -18.21 8.51 -18.07
N ALA A 298 -18.57 7.30 -17.63
CA ALA A 298 -17.66 6.17 -17.60
C ALA A 298 -17.73 5.45 -18.95
N PRO A 299 -16.57 5.19 -19.58
CA PRO A 299 -16.53 4.45 -20.84
C PRO A 299 -16.98 3.00 -20.66
N GLU A 300 -17.31 2.35 -21.77
CA GLU A 300 -17.62 0.91 -21.81
C GLU A 300 -16.44 0.04 -21.35
N GLU A 301 -15.21 0.37 -21.76
CA GLU A 301 -13.99 -0.24 -21.23
C GLU A 301 -13.22 0.74 -20.35
N SER A 302 -12.75 0.25 -19.19
CA SER A 302 -12.01 1.05 -18.21
C SER A 302 -10.79 1.76 -18.81
N LEU A 303 -10.62 3.06 -18.56
CA LEU A 303 -9.37 3.78 -18.90
C LEU A 303 -8.16 3.27 -18.10
N ALA A 304 -8.39 2.53 -17.03
CA ALA A 304 -7.33 1.96 -16.23
C ALA A 304 -6.71 0.70 -16.86
N THR A 305 -7.28 0.21 -17.97
CA THR A 305 -6.55 -0.68 -18.89
C THR A 305 -5.19 -0.09 -19.32
N PHE A 306 -5.04 1.24 -19.31
CA PHE A 306 -3.77 1.89 -19.64
C PHE A 306 -2.82 2.08 -18.45
N TYR A 307 -3.20 1.72 -17.23
CA TYR A 307 -2.34 1.90 -16.06
C TYR A 307 -1.07 1.04 -16.16
N GLY A 308 0.04 1.58 -15.64
CA GLY A 308 1.37 0.98 -15.77
C GLY A 308 2.05 1.17 -17.14
N VAL A 309 1.30 1.48 -18.20
CA VAL A 309 1.85 1.79 -19.52
C VAL A 309 2.69 3.07 -19.45
N ASN A 310 3.78 3.13 -20.23
CA ASN A 310 4.51 4.38 -20.42
C ASN A 310 3.67 5.34 -21.28
N PRO A 311 3.19 6.47 -20.73
CA PRO A 311 2.27 7.36 -21.46
C PRO A 311 2.98 8.24 -22.50
N ASN A 312 4.33 8.25 -22.54
CA ASN A 312 5.07 8.98 -23.56
C ASN A 312 5.02 8.25 -24.91
N GLY A 313 4.59 8.95 -25.95
CA GLY A 313 4.42 8.42 -27.29
C GLY A 313 3.16 8.96 -27.97
N ILE A 314 2.71 8.26 -29.01
CA ILE A 314 1.53 8.66 -29.79
C ILE A 314 0.29 8.00 -29.19
N TRP A 315 -0.67 8.81 -28.76
CA TRP A 315 -2.03 8.40 -28.43
C TRP A 315 -2.93 8.67 -29.61
N THR A 316 -3.79 7.73 -29.98
CA THR A 316 -4.71 7.87 -31.11
C THR A 316 -6.15 7.77 -30.64
N LEU A 317 -6.96 8.77 -30.95
CA LEU A 317 -8.42 8.70 -30.86
C LEU A 317 -8.97 8.27 -32.22
N LEU A 318 -9.67 7.15 -32.27
CA LEU A 318 -10.38 6.65 -33.45
C LEU A 318 -11.88 6.84 -33.24
N ILE A 319 -12.57 7.43 -34.21
CA ILE A 319 -14.03 7.60 -34.20
C ILE A 319 -14.56 7.05 -35.52
N VAL A 320 -15.44 6.08 -35.44
CA VAL A 320 -16.16 5.49 -36.55
C VAL A 320 -17.62 5.91 -36.46
N ASP A 321 -18.22 6.13 -37.61
CA ASP A 321 -19.66 6.23 -37.78
C ASP A 321 -20.04 5.02 -38.64
N ASP A 322 -20.66 4.01 -38.03
CA ASP A 322 -20.89 2.70 -38.64
C ASP A 322 -22.31 2.50 -39.18
N ALA A 323 -23.20 3.47 -38.95
CA ALA A 323 -24.56 3.50 -39.44
C ALA A 323 -24.71 4.58 -40.51
N GLY A 324 -25.83 4.50 -41.25
CA GLY A 324 -26.08 5.38 -42.39
C GLY A 324 -27.11 6.45 -42.08
N GLY A 325 -26.85 7.70 -42.48
CA GLY A 325 -27.86 8.76 -42.56
C GLY A 325 -27.52 10.03 -41.82
N ASP A 326 -26.52 9.99 -40.95
CA ASP A 326 -26.08 11.09 -40.11
C ASP A 326 -24.58 11.36 -40.32
N VAL A 327 -24.13 12.56 -39.95
CA VAL A 327 -22.71 12.91 -39.99
C VAL A 327 -22.40 13.74 -38.76
N GLY A 328 -21.14 13.70 -38.35
CA GLY A 328 -20.67 14.53 -37.25
C GLY A 328 -19.37 15.24 -37.50
N VAL A 329 -18.90 15.88 -36.44
CA VAL A 329 -17.65 16.62 -36.39
C VAL A 329 -16.98 16.39 -35.05
N LEU A 330 -15.72 15.97 -35.09
CA LEU A 330 -14.82 16.08 -33.95
C LEU A 330 -14.31 17.52 -33.87
N ASN A 331 -14.79 18.28 -32.88
CA ASN A 331 -14.41 19.67 -32.67
C ASN A 331 -13.10 19.79 -31.88
N SER A 332 -12.92 18.96 -30.85
CA SER A 332 -11.69 18.91 -30.04
C SER A 332 -11.64 17.65 -29.18
N TRP A 333 -10.45 17.25 -28.74
CA TRP A 333 -10.27 16.25 -27.70
C TRP A 333 -8.97 16.50 -26.90
N SER A 334 -8.87 15.96 -25.70
CA SER A 334 -7.69 16.08 -24.84
C SER A 334 -7.55 14.92 -23.88
N LEU A 335 -6.32 14.65 -23.43
CA LEU A 335 -6.01 13.66 -22.41
C LEU A 335 -5.40 14.33 -21.19
N HIS A 336 -5.94 14.04 -20.02
CA HIS A 336 -5.37 14.44 -18.75
C HIS A 336 -4.72 13.23 -18.09
N PHE A 337 -3.39 13.29 -17.92
CA PHE A 337 -2.60 12.20 -17.40
C PHE A 337 -2.23 12.47 -15.93
N LYS A 338 -2.26 11.40 -15.15
CA LYS A 338 -1.67 11.33 -13.83
C LYS A 338 -0.60 10.25 -13.85
N THR A 339 0.65 10.63 -13.60
CA THR A 339 1.77 9.69 -13.58
C THR A 339 2.17 9.31 -12.16
N CYS A 340 2.63 8.08 -11.99
CA CYS A 340 3.34 7.65 -10.79
C CYS A 340 4.82 7.57 -11.13
N SER A 341 5.67 8.24 -10.34
CA SER A 341 7.11 8.03 -10.39
C SER A 341 7.57 7.47 -9.06
N ASN A 342 8.24 6.33 -9.08
CA ASN A 342 9.01 5.87 -7.92
C ASN A 342 10.40 6.57 -7.94
N GLY A 343 10.47 7.90 -8.09
CA GLY A 343 11.74 8.65 -8.05
C GLY A 343 12.92 8.06 -8.86
N PRO A 344 14.17 8.45 -8.54
CA PRO A 344 15.36 7.60 -8.74
C PRO A 344 15.27 6.36 -7.84
N ASP A 345 15.84 5.25 -8.28
CA ASP A 345 15.96 3.98 -7.55
C ASP A 345 17.46 3.66 -7.52
N THR A 346 18.10 3.96 -6.38
CA THR A 346 19.56 3.93 -6.22
C THR A 346 20.13 2.53 -6.08
N ASP A 347 19.36 1.57 -5.55
CA ASP A 347 19.82 0.22 -5.27
C ASP A 347 19.19 -0.88 -6.14
N GLY A 348 18.21 -0.53 -6.97
CA GLY A 348 17.61 -1.36 -8.01
C GLY A 348 16.60 -2.37 -7.49
N ASP A 349 15.97 -2.10 -6.35
CA ASP A 349 15.04 -3.02 -5.70
C ASP A 349 13.57 -2.89 -6.11
N ILE A 350 13.29 -1.99 -7.06
CA ILE A 350 12.01 -1.60 -7.67
C ILE A 350 11.21 -0.51 -6.93
N LEU A 351 11.69 -0.07 -5.77
CA LEU A 351 11.16 1.07 -5.05
C LEU A 351 12.04 2.30 -5.28
N GLY A 352 11.39 3.46 -5.23
CA GLY A 352 12.11 4.72 -5.40
C GLY A 352 12.75 5.17 -4.10
N ASP A 353 13.86 5.89 -4.16
CA ASP A 353 14.58 6.43 -2.98
C ASP A 353 13.67 7.18 -2.00
N SER A 354 12.58 7.78 -2.48
CA SER A 354 11.60 8.50 -1.64
C SER A 354 10.59 7.61 -0.92
N LEU A 355 10.56 6.32 -1.24
CA LEU A 355 9.65 5.29 -0.76
C LEU A 355 10.36 4.07 -0.19
N ASP A 356 11.65 3.98 -0.45
CA ASP A 356 12.52 2.94 0.05
C ASP A 356 12.97 3.31 1.46
N ASN A 357 12.61 2.49 2.45
CA ASN A 357 13.09 2.61 3.82
C ASN A 357 14.57 2.23 3.96
N CYS A 358 15.19 1.73 2.88
CA CYS A 358 16.61 1.50 2.74
C CYS A 358 17.17 1.93 1.36
N PRO A 359 17.23 3.24 1.02
CA PRO A 359 17.54 3.75 -0.33
C PRO A 359 18.87 3.33 -0.98
N ASN A 360 19.73 2.59 -0.28
CA ASN A 360 21.02 2.12 -0.79
C ASN A 360 21.22 0.61 -0.58
N VAL A 361 20.21 -0.10 -0.08
CA VAL A 361 20.29 -1.52 0.26
C VAL A 361 19.00 -2.22 -0.19
N SER A 362 19.14 -2.96 -1.29
CA SER A 362 18.01 -3.60 -1.95
C SER A 362 17.15 -4.43 -0.99
N SER A 363 15.90 -4.03 -0.82
CA SER A 363 14.95 -4.58 0.15
C SER A 363 13.49 -4.56 -0.36
N PRO A 364 13.12 -5.37 -1.37
CA PRO A 364 11.80 -5.30 -2.01
C PRO A 364 10.60 -5.51 -1.07
N ASN A 365 10.82 -6.13 0.10
CA ASN A 365 9.79 -6.41 1.10
C ASN A 365 9.65 -5.33 2.19
N GLN A 366 10.54 -4.34 2.23
CA GLN A 366 10.46 -3.14 3.09
C GLN A 366 10.10 -3.48 4.54
N THR A 367 10.79 -4.47 5.10
CA THR A 367 10.54 -4.86 6.51
C THR A 367 11.10 -3.77 7.41
N ASP A 368 10.25 -3.26 8.30
CA ASP A 368 10.57 -2.25 9.30
C ASP A 368 9.86 -2.68 10.60
N SER A 369 10.63 -3.32 11.47
CA SER A 369 10.14 -4.03 12.64
C SER A 369 9.72 -3.10 13.79
N ASP A 370 10.23 -1.87 13.84
CA ASP A 370 9.91 -0.89 14.89
C ASP A 370 9.18 0.37 14.39
N SER A 371 9.01 0.51 13.07
CA SER A 371 8.22 1.55 12.40
C SER A 371 8.80 2.96 12.54
N ASP A 372 10.12 3.10 12.57
CA ASP A 372 10.80 4.41 12.63
C ASP A 372 11.06 5.04 11.25
N GLY A 373 10.81 4.28 10.18
CA GLY A 373 11.01 4.71 8.79
C GLY A 373 12.33 4.26 8.16
N THR A 374 13.19 3.56 8.91
CA THR A 374 14.42 2.91 8.43
C THR A 374 14.20 1.40 8.38
N GLY A 375 14.54 0.73 7.28
CA GLY A 375 14.30 -0.71 7.15
C GLY A 375 15.30 -1.58 7.92
N ASP A 376 14.87 -2.79 8.30
CA ASP A 376 15.67 -3.76 9.07
C ASP A 376 17.03 -4.09 8.43
N LEU A 377 17.16 -3.96 7.10
CA LEU A 377 18.41 -4.24 6.38
C LEU A 377 19.43 -3.10 6.44
N CYS A 378 18.99 -1.87 6.75
CA CYS A 378 19.82 -0.68 6.85
C CYS A 378 19.74 0.00 8.23
N ASP A 379 19.07 -0.64 9.19
CA ASP A 379 18.99 -0.24 10.58
C ASP A 379 19.85 -1.15 11.47
N ASP A 380 20.88 -0.58 12.12
CA ASP A 380 21.74 -1.31 13.07
C ASP A 380 20.99 -1.70 14.36
N CYS A 381 19.80 -1.13 14.57
CA CYS A 381 18.96 -1.21 15.74
C CYS A 381 17.48 -1.40 15.39
N ALA A 382 17.18 -2.30 14.46
CA ALA A 382 15.85 -2.65 13.91
C ALA A 382 14.69 -2.97 14.89
N ALA A 383 14.87 -2.84 16.21
CA ALA A 383 13.83 -2.99 17.22
C ALA A 383 13.76 -1.79 18.19
N ASP A 384 14.45 -0.69 17.90
CA ASP A 384 14.52 0.54 18.69
C ASP A 384 14.10 1.76 17.84
N PRO A 385 12.82 2.17 17.90
CA PRO A 385 12.27 3.17 16.99
C PRO A 385 12.74 4.61 17.24
N LEU A 386 13.69 4.79 18.17
CA LEU A 386 14.30 6.08 18.49
C LEU A 386 15.76 6.13 18.04
N LYS A 387 16.29 5.07 17.43
CA LYS A 387 17.72 4.94 17.18
C LYS A 387 18.02 3.99 16.02
N VAL A 388 18.50 4.56 14.91
CA VAL A 388 18.90 3.82 13.69
C VAL A 388 20.35 3.31 13.67
N VAL A 389 21.22 3.85 14.54
CA VAL A 389 22.65 3.49 14.61
C VAL A 389 22.97 3.08 16.04
N ALA A 390 23.53 1.89 16.25
CA ALA A 390 23.79 1.35 17.58
C ALA A 390 24.66 2.24 18.48
N GLY A 391 25.61 2.98 17.90
CA GLY A 391 26.46 3.91 18.66
C GLY A 391 27.31 3.20 19.73
N ILE A 392 27.77 3.96 20.73
CA ILE A 392 28.71 3.44 21.75
C ILE A 392 27.92 2.76 22.89
N CYS A 393 26.67 3.17 23.10
CA CYS A 393 25.78 2.60 24.10
C CYS A 393 25.02 1.35 23.64
N GLY A 394 25.08 1.01 22.35
CA GLY A 394 24.25 -0.04 21.74
C GLY A 394 22.80 0.39 21.56
N CYS A 395 21.96 -0.55 21.10
CA CYS A 395 20.52 -0.30 20.89
C CYS A 395 19.76 -0.24 22.22
N GLY A 396 18.65 0.50 22.26
CA GLY A 396 17.77 0.69 23.41
C GLY A 396 18.30 1.68 24.45
N ILE A 397 19.49 2.28 24.23
CA ILE A 397 20.15 3.20 25.16
C ILE A 397 20.67 4.43 24.40
N SER A 398 20.28 5.62 24.86
CA SER A 398 20.70 6.90 24.26
C SER A 398 22.21 7.12 24.36
N ASP A 399 22.83 7.59 23.27
CA ASP A 399 24.24 8.03 23.26
C ASP A 399 24.43 9.47 23.77
N ALA A 400 23.36 10.15 24.18
CA ALA A 400 23.45 11.53 24.62
C ALA A 400 24.48 11.71 25.75
N ASP A 401 25.30 12.75 25.59
CA ASP A 401 26.16 13.31 26.62
C ASP A 401 25.51 14.62 27.09
N LEU A 402 24.55 14.49 28.00
CA LEU A 402 23.76 15.64 28.46
C LEU A 402 24.62 16.63 29.24
N ASP A 403 25.69 16.17 29.88
CA ASP A 403 26.59 17.00 30.68
C ASP A 403 27.83 17.52 29.93
N HIS A 404 27.96 17.17 28.65
CA HIS A 404 29.04 17.56 27.74
C HIS A 404 30.44 17.22 28.30
N SER A 405 30.57 16.13 29.06
CA SER A 405 31.83 15.65 29.60
C SER A 405 32.76 15.02 28.54
N GLY A 406 32.23 14.76 27.35
CA GLY A 406 32.88 14.02 26.26
C GLY A 406 32.70 12.51 26.37
N ILE A 407 31.88 12.04 27.33
CA ILE A 407 31.62 10.63 27.60
C ILE A 407 30.11 10.45 27.70
N SER A 408 29.54 9.56 26.88
CA SER A 408 28.11 9.29 26.90
C SER A 408 27.63 8.79 28.28
N ASP A 409 26.43 9.21 28.69
CA ASP A 409 25.87 8.95 30.03
C ASP A 409 25.82 7.45 30.35
N CYS A 410 25.63 6.59 29.33
CA CYS A 410 25.61 5.14 29.48
C CYS A 410 26.96 4.54 29.95
N LEU A 411 28.07 5.25 29.73
CA LEU A 411 29.44 4.83 30.08
C LEU A 411 29.94 5.42 31.39
N SER A 412 29.24 6.40 31.96
CA SER A 412 29.62 7.11 33.20
C SER A 412 29.81 6.17 34.41
N ASN A 413 29.07 5.06 34.48
CA ASN A 413 29.20 4.05 35.53
C ASN A 413 30.59 3.37 35.57
N ALA A 414 31.24 3.20 34.42
CA ALA A 414 32.59 2.64 34.34
C ALA A 414 33.63 3.60 34.93
N GLU A 415 33.44 4.90 34.73
CA GLU A 415 34.31 5.95 35.27
C GLU A 415 34.21 6.07 36.78
N VAL A 416 32.98 6.04 37.32
CA VAL A 416 32.75 6.03 38.77
C VAL A 416 33.41 4.80 39.40
N LYS A 417 33.34 3.61 38.79
CA LYS A 417 34.05 2.41 39.26
C LYS A 417 35.58 2.62 39.31
N ASN A 418 36.14 3.22 38.26
CA ASN A 418 37.57 3.51 38.19
C ASN A 418 38.01 4.48 39.30
N LEU A 419 37.29 5.60 39.47
CA LEU A 419 37.57 6.60 40.51
C LEU A 419 37.47 5.99 41.92
N LEU A 420 36.42 5.21 42.21
CA LEU A 420 36.26 4.54 43.51
C LEU A 420 37.41 3.55 43.79
N SER A 421 37.88 2.83 42.77
CA SER A 421 39.04 1.92 42.89
C SER A 421 40.32 2.69 43.23
N GLN A 422 40.60 3.79 42.54
CA GLN A 422 41.78 4.63 42.77
C GLN A 422 41.77 5.30 44.15
N ILE A 423 40.61 5.79 44.60
CA ILE A 423 40.43 6.37 45.94
C ILE A 423 40.70 5.30 47.01
N LYS A 424 40.14 4.10 46.85
CA LYS A 424 40.33 2.97 47.78
C LYS A 424 41.80 2.55 47.87
N ALA A 425 42.49 2.44 46.73
CA ALA A 425 43.90 2.10 46.67
C ALA A 425 44.77 3.16 47.37
N SER A 426 44.50 4.44 47.10
CA SER A 426 45.22 5.57 47.70
C SER A 426 44.98 5.67 49.20
N LEU A 427 43.72 5.54 49.65
CA LEU A 427 43.36 5.58 51.06
C LEU A 427 43.98 4.45 51.88
N ARG A 428 44.16 3.25 51.30
CA ARG A 428 44.85 2.13 51.99
C ARG A 428 46.30 2.48 52.34
N ARG A 429 47.00 3.24 51.49
CA ARG A 429 48.42 3.60 51.65
C ARG A 429 48.66 4.66 52.73
N VAL A 430 47.63 5.39 53.13
CA VAL A 430 47.70 6.40 54.20
C VAL A 430 48.03 5.75 55.55
N LYS A 431 49.07 6.22 56.25
CA LYS A 431 49.50 5.69 57.56
C LYS A 431 49.68 6.83 58.58
N PRO A 432 49.56 6.56 59.90
CA PRO A 432 49.93 7.53 60.92
C PRO A 432 51.38 7.98 60.74
N ALA A 433 51.66 9.28 60.84
CA ALA A 433 52.96 9.85 60.58
C ALA A 433 53.58 10.41 61.88
N SER A 434 54.66 9.79 62.36
CA SER A 434 55.41 10.25 63.53
C SER A 434 56.65 11.07 63.15
N THR A 435 57.19 10.91 61.94
CA THR A 435 58.36 11.65 61.43
C THR A 435 58.00 12.70 60.38
N LEU A 436 58.87 13.71 60.20
CA LEU A 436 58.71 14.77 59.19
C LEU A 436 58.54 14.20 57.77
N GLN A 437 59.35 13.21 57.39
CA GLN A 437 59.28 12.58 56.07
C GLN A 437 57.98 11.79 55.86
N GLN A 438 57.46 11.13 56.90
CA GLN A 438 56.14 10.49 56.87
C GLN A 438 55.01 11.51 56.75
N ARG A 439 55.12 12.66 57.44
CA ARG A 439 54.12 13.75 57.34
C ARG A 439 54.07 14.34 55.93
N GLN A 440 55.22 14.45 55.25
CA GLN A 440 55.26 14.94 53.86
C GLN A 440 54.62 13.96 52.88
N ARG A 441 54.98 12.66 52.94
CA ARG A 441 54.33 11.62 52.13
C ARG A 441 52.83 11.53 52.39
N GLN A 442 52.43 11.74 53.64
CA GLN A 442 51.03 11.74 54.03
C GLN A 442 50.27 12.94 53.46
N LYS A 443 50.89 14.12 53.39
CA LYS A 443 50.33 15.31 52.74
C LYS A 443 50.13 15.11 51.24
N GLU A 444 51.11 14.56 50.54
CA GLU A 444 51.04 14.27 49.09
C GLU A 444 49.91 13.28 48.78
N LEU A 445 49.82 12.19 49.55
CA LEU A 445 48.76 11.20 49.38
C LEU A 445 47.38 11.76 49.70
N ASN A 446 47.28 12.63 50.71
CA ASN A 446 46.03 13.33 51.02
C ASN A 446 45.62 14.32 49.92
N ALA A 447 46.58 14.99 49.26
CA ALA A 447 46.30 15.87 48.13
C ALA A 447 45.75 15.08 46.93
N LYS A 448 46.40 13.96 46.58
CA LYS A 448 45.94 13.07 45.51
C LYS A 448 44.54 12.52 45.76
N ILE A 449 44.22 12.12 46.99
CA ILE A 449 42.87 11.64 47.33
C ILE A 449 41.83 12.77 47.20
N LYS A 450 42.16 14.01 47.58
CA LYS A 450 41.24 15.15 47.43
C LYS A 450 40.95 15.48 45.97
N GLU A 451 41.94 15.34 45.09
CA GLU A 451 41.76 15.54 43.65
C GLU A 451 40.84 14.47 43.05
N LEU A 452 41.08 13.19 43.36
CA LEU A 452 40.19 12.09 42.94
C LEU A 452 38.77 12.24 43.47
N LEU A 453 38.60 12.75 44.70
CA LEU A 453 37.29 13.05 45.26
C LEU A 453 36.60 14.20 44.52
N LYS A 454 37.35 15.22 44.08
CA LYS A 454 36.80 16.32 43.27
C LYS A 454 36.29 15.81 41.93
N SER A 455 37.03 14.92 41.27
CA SER A 455 36.58 14.25 40.04
C SER A 455 35.33 13.40 40.29
N LEU A 456 35.31 12.60 41.36
CA LEU A 456 34.13 11.80 41.72
C LEU A 456 32.91 12.66 42.01
N ASP A 457 33.06 13.74 42.78
CA ASP A 457 31.96 14.64 43.11
C ASP A 457 31.46 15.37 41.85
N SER A 458 32.34 15.70 40.91
CA SER A 458 31.95 16.27 39.61
C SER A 458 31.04 15.33 38.86
N VAL A 459 31.45 14.07 38.67
CA VAL A 459 30.69 13.04 37.93
C VAL A 459 29.34 12.74 38.61
N VAL A 460 29.28 12.83 39.94
CA VAL A 460 28.10 12.44 40.74
C VAL A 460 27.10 13.58 40.99
N SER A 461 27.54 14.83 40.92
CA SER A 461 26.69 16.00 41.25
C SER A 461 26.00 16.65 40.06
N HIS A 462 26.13 16.07 38.86
CA HIS A 462 25.45 16.59 37.68
C HIS A 462 23.94 16.29 37.69
N PRO A 463 23.10 17.26 37.27
CA PRO A 463 21.66 17.27 37.52
C PRO A 463 20.84 16.24 36.74
N THR A 464 21.44 15.51 35.79
CA THR A 464 20.75 14.50 34.94
C THR A 464 21.23 13.07 35.15
N GLY A 465 22.29 12.85 35.93
CA GLY A 465 22.80 11.51 36.23
C GLY A 465 21.94 10.80 37.27
N VAL A 466 20.87 10.12 36.85
CA VAL A 466 20.19 9.15 37.71
C VAL A 466 21.03 7.88 37.71
N PHE A 467 22.05 7.83 38.57
CA PHE A 467 22.82 6.63 38.80
C PHE A 467 22.00 5.70 39.69
N THR A 468 21.09 4.92 39.11
CA THR A 468 20.34 3.89 39.84
C THR A 468 20.89 2.51 39.56
N THR A 469 20.94 1.68 40.59
CA THR A 469 21.15 0.24 40.43
C THR A 469 19.88 -0.44 39.94
N THR A 470 19.98 -1.69 39.50
CA THR A 470 18.84 -2.51 39.04
C THR A 470 17.74 -2.70 40.09
N ASP A 471 18.02 -2.40 41.36
CA ASP A 471 17.06 -2.40 42.48
C ASP A 471 16.51 -0.99 42.82
N GLY A 472 16.82 0.03 42.02
CA GLY A 472 16.38 1.41 42.19
C GLY A 472 17.17 2.24 43.21
N THR A 473 18.30 1.74 43.73
CA THR A 473 19.11 2.48 44.71
C THR A 473 19.87 3.64 44.05
N ASP A 474 19.66 4.85 44.57
CA ASP A 474 20.38 6.05 44.13
C ASP A 474 21.85 6.06 44.59
N VAL A 475 22.74 5.88 43.62
CA VAL A 475 24.20 5.88 43.75
C VAL A 475 24.72 7.30 44.02
N THR A 476 24.02 8.37 43.62
CA THR A 476 24.49 9.76 43.85
C THR A 476 24.51 10.11 45.34
N GLN A 477 23.44 9.77 46.05
CA GLN A 477 23.34 9.94 47.49
C GLN A 477 24.41 9.10 48.22
N SER A 478 24.70 7.91 47.70
CA SER A 478 25.69 6.99 48.26
C SER A 478 27.14 7.48 48.05
N ALA A 479 27.45 8.02 46.89
CA ALA A 479 28.76 8.59 46.57
C ALA A 479 29.03 9.90 47.34
N GLY A 480 28.02 10.77 47.51
CA GLY A 480 28.13 11.97 48.35
C GLY A 480 28.42 11.66 49.84
N LYS A 481 27.80 10.60 50.38
CA LYS A 481 28.10 10.08 51.74
C LYS A 481 29.54 9.57 51.84
N ILE A 482 30.06 8.92 50.81
CA ILE A 482 31.44 8.42 50.76
C ILE A 482 32.45 9.57 50.68
N SER A 483 32.22 10.55 49.80
CA SER A 483 33.09 11.73 49.69
C SER A 483 33.21 12.45 51.04
N SER A 484 32.09 12.62 51.73
CA SER A 484 32.04 13.18 53.08
C SER A 484 32.79 12.34 54.12
N ALA A 485 32.66 11.01 54.08
CA ALA A 485 33.34 10.10 55.00
C ALA A 485 34.87 10.09 54.78
N VAL A 486 35.33 10.07 53.52
CA VAL A 486 36.76 10.12 53.18
C VAL A 486 37.35 11.47 53.57
N ARG A 487 36.69 12.59 53.26
CA ARG A 487 37.13 13.93 53.70
C ARG A 487 37.26 14.02 55.21
N ARG A 488 36.33 13.42 55.96
CA ARG A 488 36.38 13.35 57.44
C ARG A 488 37.56 12.53 57.94
N ALA A 489 37.87 11.40 57.30
CA ALA A 489 39.04 10.60 57.63
C ALA A 489 40.35 11.38 57.39
N LEU A 490 40.44 12.20 56.35
CA LEU A 490 41.64 12.97 56.01
C LEU A 490 41.89 14.20 56.91
N ARG A 491 40.89 14.67 57.67
CA ARG A 491 40.99 15.88 58.52
C ARG A 491 41.59 15.62 59.91
N ILE A 492 41.58 14.39 60.41
CA ILE A 492 41.91 14.11 61.81
C ILE A 492 43.33 13.57 61.94
N ASN A 493 44.20 14.29 62.63
CA ASN A 493 45.60 13.90 62.91
C ASN A 493 45.77 13.21 64.28
N SER A 494 44.69 12.77 64.93
CA SER A 494 44.67 12.21 66.29
C SER A 494 44.10 10.78 66.32
N GLY A 495 44.03 10.16 67.51
CA GLY A 495 43.69 8.74 67.74
C GLY A 495 42.42 8.20 67.08
N ALA A 496 41.53 9.07 66.59
CA ALA A 496 40.34 8.68 65.81
C ALA A 496 40.61 8.41 64.30
N PHE A 497 41.83 8.65 63.80
CA PHE A 497 42.20 8.47 62.39
C PHE A 497 41.97 7.03 61.90
N SER A 498 42.39 6.04 62.69
CA SER A 498 42.27 4.61 62.33
C SER A 498 40.81 4.16 62.20
N ALA A 499 39.96 4.60 63.13
CA ALA A 499 38.53 4.29 63.12
C ALA A 499 37.82 4.92 61.90
N ASN A 500 38.10 6.19 61.60
CA ASN A 500 37.48 6.89 60.47
C ASN A 500 37.95 6.33 59.11
N LYS A 501 39.23 5.96 58.98
CA LYS A 501 39.75 5.28 57.79
C LYS A 501 39.06 3.93 57.55
N LYS A 502 38.81 3.15 58.62
CA LYS A 502 38.12 1.86 58.53
C LYS A 502 36.67 2.03 58.08
N SER A 503 35.96 3.02 58.62
CA SER A 503 34.59 3.37 58.20
C SER A 503 34.53 3.82 56.74
N ALA A 504 35.47 4.67 56.29
CA ALA A 504 35.54 5.12 54.90
C ALA A 504 35.82 3.96 53.91
N LEU A 505 36.73 3.04 54.26
CA LEU A 505 37.01 1.84 53.44
C LEU A 505 35.82 0.86 53.40
N LYS A 506 35.02 0.78 54.48
CA LYS A 506 33.79 -0.04 54.50
C LYS A 506 32.72 0.56 53.58
N ALA A 507 32.54 1.88 53.60
CA ALA A 507 31.61 2.58 52.72
C ALA A 507 32.01 2.42 51.23
N LEU A 508 33.29 2.60 50.89
CA LEU A 508 33.82 2.37 49.53
C LEU A 508 33.59 0.94 49.03
N LYS A 509 33.74 -0.07 49.90
CA LYS A 509 33.43 -1.47 49.54
C LYS A 509 31.95 -1.71 49.31
N SER A 510 31.08 -1.04 50.08
CA SER A 510 29.64 -1.17 49.95
C SER A 510 29.15 -0.64 48.61
N LEU A 511 29.57 0.56 48.21
CA LEU A 511 29.13 1.15 46.94
C LEU A 511 29.68 0.39 45.72
N ASN A 512 30.93 -0.08 45.78
CA ASN A 512 31.50 -0.88 44.71
C ASN A 512 30.82 -2.26 44.54
N ARG A 513 30.06 -2.73 45.55
CA ARG A 513 29.25 -3.96 45.47
C ARG A 513 27.83 -3.66 44.96
N VAL A 514 27.35 -2.45 45.20
CA VAL A 514 26.05 -1.95 44.71
C VAL A 514 26.15 -1.64 43.21
N MET A 515 27.30 -1.12 42.76
CA MET A 515 27.57 -0.78 41.35
C MET A 515 27.89 -2.00 40.43
N THR A 516 28.09 -3.20 40.98
CA THR A 516 28.36 -4.45 40.26
C THR A 516 27.13 -5.32 40.28
#